data_AF-A0A2V5V217-F1
#
_entry.id   AF-A0A2V5V217-F1
#
_cell.length_a   1.000
_cell.length_b   1.000
_cell.length_c   1.000
_cell.angle_alpha   90.00
_cell.angle_beta   90.00
_cell.angle_gamma   90.00
#
_symmetry.space_group_name_H-M   'P 1'
#
loop_
_entity.id
_entity.type
_entity.pdbx_description
1 polymer ?
#
loop_
_entity_poly.entity_id
_entity_poly.type
_entity_poly.pdbx_seq_one_letter_code
_entity_poly.pdbx_strand_id
1 'polypeptide(L)'
;MIDPELLLQGYRLGVFPMAMEDGAIEWFSPDPRAILPLEDFHVPHVLRRLLRKEAFEITIDNCFADVIEACAARKDTWINREIIESYMLLHELGYAHSVEAWTCGKSASRTDSSRGELAGGLYGV
;
A
#
# COMPACT_ATOMS: atom_id res chain seq x y z
N MET A 1 -2.17 0.74 -18.82
CA MET A 1 -1.03 0.44 -17.92
C MET A 1 0.13 1.32 -18.34
N ILE A 2 0.77 1.97 -17.37
CA ILE A 2 1.92 2.84 -17.56
C ILE A 2 3.17 1.98 -17.69
N ASP A 3 4.06 2.34 -18.62
CA ASP A 3 5.34 1.65 -18.79
C ASP A 3 6.18 1.67 -17.48
N PRO A 4 6.71 0.52 -17.01
CA PRO A 4 7.49 0.45 -15.78
C PRO A 4 8.72 1.36 -15.75
N GLU A 5 9.42 1.50 -16.88
CA GLU A 5 10.61 2.34 -16.94
C GLU A 5 10.22 3.82 -16.76
N LEU A 6 9.13 4.26 -17.39
CA LEU A 6 8.58 5.60 -17.20
C LEU A 6 8.17 5.85 -15.74
N LEU A 7 7.51 4.88 -15.08
CA LEU A 7 7.16 4.98 -13.66
C LEU A 7 8.37 5.16 -12.76
N LEU A 8 9.37 4.29 -12.92
CA LEU A 8 10.59 4.35 -12.12
C LEU A 8 11.37 5.65 -12.38
N GLN A 9 11.40 6.14 -13.62
CA GLN A 9 11.97 7.45 -13.94
C GLN A 9 11.22 8.58 -13.23
N GLY A 10 9.89 8.55 -13.22
CA GLY A 10 9.07 9.50 -12.47
C GLY A 10 9.43 9.53 -10.99
N TYR A 11 9.45 8.36 -10.34
CA TYR A 11 9.82 8.24 -8.93
C TYR A 11 11.23 8.79 -8.64
N ARG A 12 12.21 8.50 -9.50
CA ARG A 12 13.58 9.04 -9.39
C ARG A 12 13.65 10.56 -9.49
N LEU A 13 12.71 11.18 -10.22
CA LEU A 13 12.58 12.62 -10.36
C LEU A 13 11.66 13.25 -9.29
N GLY A 14 11.11 12.46 -8.36
CA GLY A 14 10.19 12.93 -7.34
C GLY A 14 8.77 13.21 -7.89
N VAL A 15 8.39 12.58 -8.99
CA VAL A 15 7.06 12.70 -9.62
C VAL A 15 6.31 11.38 -9.50
N PHE A 16 5.00 11.42 -9.28
CA PHE A 16 4.17 10.21 -9.19
C PHE A 16 2.85 10.37 -9.96
N PRO A 17 2.32 9.28 -10.55
CA PRO A 17 1.06 9.32 -11.28
C PRO A 17 -0.14 9.27 -10.34
N MET A 18 -1.24 9.91 -10.71
CA MET A 18 -2.57 9.68 -10.13
C MET A 18 -3.62 9.65 -11.24
N ALA A 19 -4.67 8.85 -11.08
CA ALA A 19 -5.80 8.91 -12.00
C ALA A 19 -6.76 10.04 -11.59
N MET A 20 -7.26 10.74 -12.61
CA MET A 20 -8.27 11.78 -12.50
C MET A 20 -9.67 11.19 -12.61
N GLU A 21 -10.71 11.98 -12.29
CA GLU A 21 -12.10 11.53 -12.34
C GLU A 21 -12.55 11.13 -13.76
N ASP A 22 -11.96 11.72 -14.80
CA ASP A 22 -12.21 11.37 -16.20
C ASP A 22 -11.43 10.12 -16.67
N GLY A 23 -10.63 9.53 -15.79
CA GLY A 23 -9.80 8.36 -16.03
C GLY A 23 -8.42 8.66 -16.61
N ALA A 24 -8.08 9.92 -16.91
CA ALA A 24 -6.74 10.29 -17.36
C ALA A 24 -5.70 10.08 -16.26
N ILE A 25 -4.47 9.73 -16.64
CA ILE A 25 -3.33 9.69 -15.72
C ILE A 25 -2.60 11.02 -15.80
N GLU A 26 -2.48 11.70 -14.66
CA GLU A 26 -1.69 12.91 -14.51
C GLU A 26 -0.50 12.69 -13.56
N TRP A 27 0.57 13.46 -13.77
CA TRP A 27 1.82 13.34 -13.02
C TRP A 27 1.99 14.51 -12.06
N PHE A 28 2.20 14.21 -10.78
CA PHE A 28 2.23 15.18 -9.70
C PHE A 28 3.62 15.32 -9.08
N SER A 29 4.01 16.56 -8.83
CA SER A 29 5.18 16.92 -8.01
C SER A 29 4.80 18.09 -7.09
N PRO A 30 4.13 17.81 -5.96
CA PRO A 30 3.60 18.86 -5.10
C PRO A 30 4.73 19.61 -4.39
N ASP A 31 4.54 20.93 -4.28
CA ASP A 31 5.35 21.84 -3.45
C ASP A 31 4.40 22.61 -2.51
N PRO A 32 4.47 22.40 -1.18
CA PRO A 32 5.44 21.55 -0.47
C PRO A 32 5.18 20.04 -0.60
N ARG A 33 6.24 19.24 -0.53
CA ARG A 33 6.16 17.77 -0.52
C ARG A 33 5.96 17.23 0.89
N ALA A 34 4.90 16.44 1.09
CA ALA A 34 4.70 15.71 2.34
C ALA A 34 5.73 14.57 2.47
N ILE A 35 6.42 14.53 3.61
CA ILE A 35 7.37 13.48 3.99
C ILE A 35 7.11 13.03 5.43
N LEU A 36 7.50 11.79 5.76
CA LEU A 36 7.44 11.24 7.11
C LEU A 36 8.84 10.81 7.57
N PRO A 37 9.60 11.70 8.24
CA PRO A 37 10.88 11.32 8.84
C PRO A 37 10.68 10.21 9.86
N LEU A 38 11.54 9.19 9.84
CA LEU A 38 11.39 8.01 10.69
C LEU A 38 12.14 8.17 12.03
N GLU A 39 13.13 9.05 12.08
CA GLU A 39 13.98 9.33 13.23
C GLU A 39 13.16 9.82 14.43
N ASP A 40 12.15 10.66 14.16
CA ASP A 40 11.28 11.28 15.15
C ASP A 40 9.82 10.80 15.04
N PHE A 41 9.60 9.62 14.46
CA PHE A 41 8.24 9.11 14.26
C PHE A 41 7.51 8.91 15.60
N HIS A 42 6.44 9.69 15.80
CA HIS A 42 5.63 9.59 17.01
C HIS A 42 4.72 8.35 16.96
N VAL A 43 5.08 7.30 17.70
CA VAL A 43 4.20 6.14 17.91
C VAL A 43 3.19 6.46 19.03
N PRO A 44 1.87 6.55 18.73
CA PRO A 44 0.86 6.84 19.75
C PRO A 44 0.85 5.77 20.84
N HIS A 45 0.56 6.17 22.08
CA HIS A 45 0.53 5.25 23.22
C HIS A 45 -0.42 4.05 23.01
N VAL A 46 -1.56 4.28 22.36
CA VAL A 46 -2.54 3.23 22.03
C VAL A 46 -1.94 2.20 21.07
N LEU A 47 -1.22 2.65 20.03
CA LEU A 47 -0.55 1.76 19.09
C LEU A 47 0.52 0.93 19.78
N ARG A 48 1.36 1.55 20.65
CA ARG A 48 2.34 0.80 21.44
C ARG A 48 1.70 -0.30 22.30
N ARG A 49 0.52 -0.05 22.86
CA ARG A 49 -0.22 -1.05 23.65
C ARG A 49 -0.76 -2.19 22.78
N LEU A 50 -1.21 -1.90 21.57
CA LEU A 50 -1.67 -2.91 20.61
C LEU A 50 -0.52 -3.81 20.15
N LEU A 51 0.64 -3.23 19.82
CA LEU A 51 1.82 -3.99 19.39
C LEU A 51 2.28 -4.99 20.46
N ARG A 52 2.29 -4.58 21.74
CA ARG A 52 2.64 -5.47 22.87
C ARG A 52 1.68 -6.64 23.08
N LYS A 53 0.47 -6.58 22.52
CA LYS A 53 -0.53 -7.66 22.61
C LYS A 53 -0.39 -8.67 21.47
N GLU A 54 0.50 -8.42 20.52
CA GLU A 54 0.66 -9.26 19.32
C GLU A 54 -0.69 -9.49 18.63
N ALA A 55 -1.50 -8.42 18.57
CA ALA A 55 -2.84 -8.47 18.00
C ALA A 55 -2.83 -8.68 16.48
N PHE A 56 -1.68 -8.41 15.85
CA PHE A 56 -1.47 -8.56 14.42
C PHE A 56 -0.14 -9.24 14.12
N GLU A 57 -0.14 -10.06 13.08
CA GLU A 57 1.05 -10.58 12.42
C GLU A 57 1.34 -9.67 11.23
N ILE A 58 2.61 -9.28 11.04
CA ILE A 58 3.03 -8.41 9.95
C ILE A 58 3.83 -9.22 8.94
N THR A 59 3.49 -9.08 7.67
CA THR A 59 4.26 -9.66 6.58
C THR A 59 4.59 -8.62 5.51
N ILE A 60 5.48 -9.02 4.60
CA ILE A 60 5.91 -8.22 3.46
C ILE A 60 5.71 -9.06 2.21
N ASP A 61 5.22 -8.45 1.13
CA ASP A 61 5.08 -9.05 -0.21
C ASP A 61 4.31 -10.37 -0.25
N ASN A 62 3.35 -10.57 0.65
CA ASN A 62 2.56 -11.80 0.69
C ASN A 62 1.24 -11.68 -0.07
N CYS A 63 0.64 -10.50 -0.16
CA CYS A 63 -0.60 -10.28 -0.91
C CYS A 63 -0.74 -8.86 -1.45
N PHE A 64 0.23 -8.41 -2.24
CA PHE A 64 0.24 -7.07 -2.85
C PHE A 64 -1.08 -6.72 -3.56
N ALA A 65 -1.63 -7.68 -4.33
CA ALA A 65 -2.89 -7.52 -5.04
C ALA A 65 -4.06 -7.14 -4.12
N ASP A 66 -4.25 -7.89 -3.04
CA ASP A 66 -5.34 -7.63 -2.08
C ASP A 66 -5.15 -6.27 -1.40
N VAL A 67 -3.92 -5.87 -1.11
CA VAL A 67 -3.60 -4.57 -0.50
C VAL A 67 -3.96 -3.41 -1.44
N ILE A 68 -3.52 -3.45 -2.70
CA ILE A 68 -3.79 -2.36 -3.64
C ILE A 68 -5.27 -2.30 -4.02
N GLU A 69 -5.94 -3.44 -4.16
CA GLU A 69 -7.39 -3.52 -4.42
C GLU A 69 -8.19 -2.96 -3.23
N ALA A 70 -7.83 -3.30 -2.00
CA ALA A 70 -8.46 -2.72 -0.81
C ALA A 70 -8.23 -1.21 -0.72
N CYS A 71 -7.04 -0.72 -1.11
CA CYS A 71 -6.75 0.71 -1.19
C CYS A 71 -7.59 1.42 -2.27
N ALA A 72 -7.83 0.76 -3.41
CA ALA A 72 -8.69 1.24 -4.49
C ALA A 72 -10.18 1.23 -4.14
N ALA A 73 -10.64 0.34 -3.26
CA ALA A 73 -12.05 0.25 -2.87
C ALA A 73 -12.55 1.38 -1.93
N ARG A 74 -11.68 2.33 -1.56
CA ARG A 74 -12.05 3.47 -0.70
C ARG A 74 -12.99 4.43 -1.43
N LYS A 75 -13.88 5.09 -0.67
CA LYS A 75 -14.86 6.05 -1.21
C LYS A 75 -14.21 7.16 -2.06
N ASP A 76 -13.10 7.71 -1.56
CA ASP A 76 -12.32 8.75 -2.23
C ASP A 76 -10.94 8.16 -2.55
N THR A 77 -10.69 7.87 -3.82
CA THR A 77 -9.44 7.28 -4.31
C THR A 77 -9.12 7.77 -5.72
N TRP A 78 -7.83 7.77 -6.06
CA TRP A 78 -7.31 8.01 -7.41
C TRP A 78 -6.79 6.71 -8.06
N ILE A 79 -6.95 5.57 -7.39
CA ILE A 79 -6.40 4.29 -7.81
C ILE A 79 -7.41 3.63 -8.76
N ASN A 80 -7.29 3.90 -10.05
CA ASN A 80 -8.08 3.23 -11.08
C ASN A 80 -7.43 1.91 -11.53
N ARG A 81 -8.08 1.20 -12.46
CA ARG A 81 -7.56 -0.08 -13.00
C ARG A 81 -6.16 0.04 -13.60
N GLU A 82 -5.87 1.14 -14.29
CA GLU A 82 -4.57 1.38 -14.89
C GLU A 82 -3.46 1.55 -13.84
N ILE A 83 -3.72 2.27 -12.75
CA ILE A 83 -2.80 2.33 -11.61
C ILE A 83 -2.60 0.94 -11.00
N ILE A 84 -3.67 0.19 -10.74
CA ILE A 84 -3.56 -1.17 -10.16
C ILE A 84 -2.63 -2.04 -11.02
N GLU A 85 -2.90 -2.13 -12.31
CA GLU A 85 -2.10 -2.94 -13.24
C GLU A 85 -0.63 -2.51 -13.27
N SER A 86 -0.37 -1.19 -13.28
CA SER A 86 1.00 -0.69 -13.38
C SER A 86 1.82 -1.00 -12.12
N TYR A 87 1.21 -0.91 -10.93
CA TYR A 87 1.89 -1.23 -9.67
C TYR A 87 1.99 -2.74 -9.42
N MET A 88 1.03 -3.53 -9.90
CA MET A 88 1.15 -5.00 -9.93
C MET A 88 2.38 -5.41 -10.75
N LEU A 89 2.59 -4.81 -11.93
CA LEU A 89 3.78 -5.08 -12.72
C LEU A 89 5.07 -4.61 -12.03
N LEU A 90 5.08 -3.44 -11.37
CA LEU A 90 6.23 -3.03 -10.57
C LEU A 90 6.53 -3.99 -9.42
N HIS A 91 5.50 -4.58 -8.81
CA HIS A 91 5.67 -5.59 -7.77
C HIS A 91 6.27 -6.88 -8.34
N GLU A 92 5.75 -7.37 -9.47
CA GLU A 92 6.32 -8.53 -10.18
C GLU A 92 7.79 -8.32 -10.57
N LEU A 93 8.17 -7.09 -10.91
CA LEU A 93 9.55 -6.70 -11.25
C LEU A 93 10.44 -6.45 -10.01
N GLY A 94 9.88 -6.51 -8.79
CA GLY A 94 10.62 -6.34 -7.54
C GLY A 94 10.90 -4.89 -7.15
N TYR A 95 10.15 -3.92 -7.69
CA TYR A 95 10.27 -2.50 -7.36
C TYR A 95 9.17 -1.98 -6.44
N ALA A 96 7.98 -2.58 -6.46
CA ALA A 96 6.90 -2.22 -5.55
C ALA A 96 6.73 -3.28 -4.47
N HIS A 97 6.52 -2.84 -3.24
CA HIS A 97 6.39 -3.70 -2.06
C HIS A 97 5.12 -3.42 -1.30
N SER A 98 4.58 -4.46 -0.68
CA SER A 98 3.45 -4.37 0.26
C SER A 98 3.86 -4.76 1.68
N VAL A 99 3.20 -4.15 2.65
CA VAL A 99 3.24 -4.55 4.06
C VAL A 99 1.83 -4.86 4.50
N GLU A 100 1.62 -6.04 5.05
CA GLU A 100 0.29 -6.55 5.37
C GLU A 100 0.16 -6.84 6.86
N ALA A 101 -0.98 -6.46 7.45
CA ALA A 101 -1.32 -6.74 8.83
C ALA A 101 -2.46 -7.77 8.90
N TRP A 102 -2.20 -8.89 9.55
CA TRP A 102 -3.14 -10.02 9.67
C TRP A 102 -3.62 -10.12 11.10
N THR A 103 -4.91 -10.33 11.30
CA THR A 103 -5.46 -10.53 12.64
C THR A 103 -4.92 -11.81 13.29
N CYS A 104 -4.58 -11.77 14.59
CA CYS A 104 -4.19 -12.97 15.35
C CYS A 104 -5.33 -13.43 16.30
N GLY A 105 -5.60 -14.74 16.36
CA GLY A 105 -6.52 -15.34 17.34
C GLY A 105 -8.02 -15.36 16.96
N LYS A 106 -8.90 -15.75 17.91
CA LYS A 106 -10.30 -16.22 17.73
C LYS A 106 -11.28 -15.34 16.92
N SER A 107 -10.87 -14.15 16.47
CA SER A 107 -11.65 -13.30 15.58
C SER A 107 -11.35 -13.55 14.09
N ALA A 108 -10.36 -14.40 13.78
CA ALA A 108 -10.15 -14.89 12.42
C ALA A 108 -11.40 -15.64 11.96
N SER A 109 -12.08 -15.13 10.94
CA SER A 109 -13.17 -15.85 10.29
C SER A 109 -12.64 -17.23 9.83
N ARG A 110 -13.45 -18.27 10.04
CA ARG A 110 -13.06 -19.66 9.80
C ARG A 110 -13.03 -19.95 8.30
N THR A 111 -11.94 -19.60 7.63
CA THR A 111 -11.63 -20.05 6.27
C THR A 111 -10.18 -20.49 6.16
N ASP A 112 -10.01 -21.81 6.19
CA ASP A 112 -8.96 -22.68 5.65
C ASP A 112 -7.62 -22.08 5.19
N SER A 113 -6.94 -21.34 6.06
CA SER A 113 -5.54 -20.98 5.89
C SER A 113 -4.91 -20.73 7.26
N SER A 114 -3.63 -21.05 7.43
CA SER A 114 -2.90 -20.94 8.69
C SER A 114 -2.68 -19.50 9.19
N ARG A 115 -3.18 -18.47 8.47
CA ARG A 115 -3.13 -17.04 8.82
C ARG A 115 -4.55 -16.50 9.05
N GLY A 116 -4.65 -15.46 9.89
CA GLY A 116 -5.93 -14.78 10.12
C GLY A 116 -6.37 -13.93 8.92
N GLU A 117 -7.39 -13.10 9.11
CA GLU A 117 -7.91 -12.20 8.07
C GLU A 117 -6.99 -10.98 7.89
N LEU A 118 -6.84 -10.50 6.65
CA LEU A 118 -6.14 -9.25 6.33
C LEU A 118 -6.89 -8.06 6.95
N ALA A 119 -6.31 -7.49 8.01
CA ALA A 119 -6.85 -6.32 8.70
C ALA A 119 -6.57 -5.01 7.94
N GLY A 120 -5.55 -5.01 7.09
CA GLY A 120 -5.15 -3.87 6.27
C GLY A 120 -3.69 -3.96 5.85
N GLY A 121 -3.20 -2.92 5.18
CA GLY A 121 -1.83 -2.86 4.71
C GLY A 121 -1.51 -1.52 4.05
N LEU A 122 -0.30 -1.42 3.54
CA LEU A 122 0.17 -0.33 2.70
C LEU A 122 1.06 -0.89 1.58
N TYR A 123 1.22 -0.14 0.50
CA TYR A 123 2.13 -0.47 -0.58
C TYR A 123 2.91 0.77 -1.03
N GLY A 124 4.04 0.57 -1.69
CA GLY A 124 4.89 1.65 -2.21
C GLY A 124 5.97 1.15 -3.16
N VAL A 125 6.70 2.09 -3.74
CA VAL A 125 7.91 1.90 -4.58
C VAL A 125 9.11 2.46 -3.84
#